data_AF-A0A7V9E4L1-F1
#
_entry.id   AF-A0A7V9E4L1-F1
#
_cell.length_a   1.000
_cell.length_b   1.000
_cell.length_c   1.000
_cell.angle_alpha   90.00
_cell.angle_beta   90.00
_cell.angle_gamma   90.00
#
_symmetry.space_group_name_H-M   'P 1'
#
loop_
_entity.id
_entity.type
_entity.pdbx_description
1 polymer ?
#
loop_
_entity_poly.entity_id
_entity_poly.type
_entity_poly.pdbx_seq_one_letter_code
_entity_poly.pdbx_strand_id
1 'polypeptide(L)' 'MSFDPRAVTGIPTEPVGSMPRPSKLQEAYAQYDAGDIGKEDLETLQEAAVKDTIER' A
#
# COMPACT_ATOMS: atom_id res chain seq x y z
N MET A 1 2.08 12.67 -20.59
CA MET A 1 1.46 13.49 -19.54
C MET A 1 0.56 12.58 -18.73
N SER A 2 0.77 12.43 -17.43
CA SER A 2 -0.18 11.70 -16.59
C SER A 2 -1.48 12.51 -16.55
N PHE A 3 -2.61 11.81 -16.68
CA PHE A 3 -3.90 12.45 -16.56
C PHE A 3 -4.09 12.86 -15.10
N ASP A 4 -4.23 14.17 -14.86
CA ASP A 4 -4.62 14.69 -13.54
C ASP A 4 -6.13 14.99 -13.55
N PRO A 5 -6.96 14.10 -12.98
CA PRO A 5 -8.41 14.33 -12.91
C PRO A 5 -8.79 15.59 -12.12
N ARG A 6 -7.92 16.06 -11.21
CA ARG A 6 -8.14 17.27 -10.42
C ARG A 6 -8.07 18.53 -11.29
N ALA A 7 -7.19 18.52 -12.30
CA ALA A 7 -7.01 19.63 -13.23
C ALA A 7 -8.18 19.80 -14.21
N VAL A 8 -8.97 18.75 -14.47
CA VAL A 8 -10.05 18.76 -15.47
C VAL A 8 -11.35 19.35 -14.93
N THR A 9 -11.65 19.14 -13.65
CA THR A 9 -12.93 19.59 -13.04
C THR A 9 -12.79 20.82 -12.16
N GLY A 10 -11.58 21.13 -11.68
CA GLY A 10 -11.35 22.16 -10.66
C GLY A 10 -11.86 21.77 -9.26
N ILE A 11 -12.35 20.54 -9.09
CA ILE A 11 -12.85 20.01 -7.82
C ILE A 11 -11.78 19.10 -7.22
N PRO A 12 -11.42 19.27 -5.94
CA PRO A 12 -10.50 18.37 -5.25
C PRO A 12 -11.02 16.92 -5.26
N THR A 13 -10.19 15.97 -5.69
CA THR A 13 -10.50 14.54 -5.66
C THR A 13 -9.49 13.77 -4.82
N GLU A 14 -9.94 12.68 -4.21
CA GLU A 14 -9.13 11.75 -3.43
C GLU A 14 -9.29 10.30 -3.96
N PRO A 15 -8.26 9.45 -3.82
CA PRO A 15 -8.41 8.04 -4.12
C PRO A 15 -9.33 7.38 -3.08
N VAL A 16 -10.28 6.55 -3.55
CA VAL A 16 -11.23 5.83 -2.69
C VAL A 16 -11.02 4.33 -2.84
N GLY A 17 -10.95 3.62 -1.70
CA GLY A 17 -10.87 2.16 -1.65
C GLY A 17 -9.46 1.63 -1.38
N SER A 18 -9.27 0.33 -1.66
CA SER A 18 -8.00 -0.35 -1.44
C SER A 18 -7.02 -0.09 -2.58
N MET A 19 -5.78 0.21 -2.24
CA MET A 19 -4.67 0.14 -3.19
C MET A 19 -4.25 -1.32 -3.40
N PRO A 20 -3.71 -1.69 -4.59
CA PRO A 20 -3.17 -3.03 -4.80
C PRO A 20 -2.11 -3.34 -3.74
N ARG A 21 -2.31 -4.43 -2.99
CA ARG A 21 -1.34 -4.87 -1.99
C ARG A 21 -0.06 -5.34 -2.71
N PRO A 22 1.13 -4.82 -2.40
CA PRO A 22 2.37 -5.28 -3.01
C PRO A 22 2.61 -6.77 -2.78
N SER A 23 3.20 -7.48 -3.75
CA SER A 23 3.49 -8.93 -3.64
C SER A 23 4.29 -9.26 -2.37
N LYS A 24 5.28 -8.42 -2.04
CA LYS A 24 6.08 -8.55 -0.82
C LYS A 24 5.24 -8.56 0.46
N LEU A 25 4.20 -7.72 0.55
CA LEU A 25 3.32 -7.69 1.72
C LEU A 25 2.34 -8.88 1.70
N GLN A 26 1.94 -9.38 0.52
CA GLN A 26 1.15 -10.60 0.43
C GLN A 26 1.93 -11.82 0.94
N GLU A 27 3.20 -11.95 0.55
CA GLU A 27 4.10 -13.02 1.02
C GLU A 27 4.34 -12.94 2.53
N ALA A 28 4.49 -11.72 3.07
CA ALA A 28 4.67 -11.50 4.51
C ALA A 28 3.47 -11.99 5.33
N TYR A 29 2.23 -11.78 4.85
CA TYR A 29 1.05 -12.34 5.50
C TYR A 29 1.10 -13.87 5.53
N ALA A 30 1.44 -14.51 4.41
CA ALA A 30 1.56 -15.97 4.37
C ALA A 30 2.64 -16.51 5.33
N GLN A 31 3.78 -15.83 5.43
CA GLN A 31 4.85 -16.18 6.37
C GLN A 31 4.43 -15.97 7.83
N TYR A 32 3.71 -14.89 8.13
CA TYR A 32 3.21 -14.65 9.48
C TYR A 32 2.17 -15.71 9.89
N ASP A 33 1.25 -16.04 9.00
CA ASP A 33 0.23 -17.08 9.23
C ASP A 33 0.86 -18.48 9.41
N ALA A 34 2.00 -18.73 8.76
CA ALA A 34 2.80 -19.95 8.94
C ALA A 34 3.64 -19.96 10.23
N GLY A 35 3.80 -18.80 10.89
CA GLY A 35 4.67 -18.63 12.06
C GLY A 35 6.15 -18.46 11.73
N ASP A 36 6.48 -18.21 10.46
CA ASP A 36 7.86 -18.03 9.98
C ASP A 36 8.44 -16.66 10.35
N ILE A 37 7.58 -15.65 10.52
CA ILE A 37 7.98 -14.30 10.96
C ILE A 37 7.15 -13.85 12.17
N GLY A 38 7.73 -12.97 12.98
CA GLY A 38 7.05 -12.38 14.11
C GLY A 38 6.09 -11.26 13.69
N LYS A 39 5.25 -10.83 14.64
CA LYS A 39 4.34 -9.70 14.43
C LYS A 39 5.11 -8.40 14.09
N GLU A 40 6.23 -8.15 14.75
CA GLU A 40 7.07 -6.96 14.53
C GLU A 40 7.65 -6.91 13.10
N ASP A 41 8.03 -8.07 12.55
CA ASP A 41 8.51 -8.18 11.17
C ASP A 41 7.39 -7.88 10.17
N LEU A 42 6.19 -8.42 10.42
CA LEU A 42 5.01 -8.13 9.59
C LEU A 42 4.65 -6.64 9.62
N GLU A 43 4.64 -6.01 10.80
CA GLU A 43 4.36 -4.58 10.96
C GLU A 43 5.40 -3.71 10.23
N THR A 44 6.68 -4.10 10.28
CA THR A 44 7.75 -3.41 9.53
C THR A 44 7.51 -3.45 8.02
N LEU A 45 7.03 -4.60 7.50
CA LEU A 45 6.72 -4.76 6.08
C LEU A 45 5.42 -4.03 5.68
N GLN A 46 4.46 -3.92 6.59
CA GLN A 46 3.27 -3.10 6.40
C GLN A 46 3.63 -1.61 6.31
N GLU A 47 4.47 -1.11 7.21
CA GLU A 47 4.93 0.28 7.21
C GLU A 47 5.65 0.64 5.91
N ALA A 48 6.52 -0.27 5.42
CA ALA A 48 7.19 -0.08 4.14
C ALA A 48 6.20 0.03 2.96
N ALA A 49 5.12 -0.76 2.97
CA ALA A 49 4.09 -0.70 1.93
C ALA A 49 3.22 0.56 2.02
N VAL A 50 2.93 1.04 3.24
CA VAL A 50 2.23 2.31 3.46
C VAL A 50 3.06 3.47 2.95
N LYS A 51 4.35 3.51 3.30
CA LYS A 51 5.28 4.55 2.83
C LYS A 51 5.37 4.61 1.30
N ASP A 52 5.55 3.45 0.64
CA ASP A 52 5.57 3.37 -0.82
C ASP A 52 4.24 3.82 -1.45
N THR A 53 3.10 3.60 -0.79
CA THR A 53 1.80 4.10 -1.26
C THR A 53 1.69 5.62 -1.17
N ILE A 54 2.24 6.23 -0.12
CA ILE A 54 2.22 7.69 0.09
C ILE A 54 3.18 8.41 -0.87
N GLU A 55 4.30 7.78 -1.22
CA GLU A 55 5.35 8.38 -2.06
C GLU A 55 5.09 8.29 -3.58
N ARG A 56 4.06 7.55 -4.01
CA ARG A 56 3.69 7.36 -5.43
C ARG A 56 2.70 8.40 -5.94
#